data_AF-A0A6A4Z1Q0-F1
#
_entry.id   AF-A0A6A4Z1Q0-F1
#
_cell.length_a   1.000
_cell.length_b   1.000
_cell.length_c   1.000
_cell.angle_alpha   90.00
_cell.angle_beta   90.00
_cell.angle_gamma   90.00
#
_symmetry.space_group_name_H-M   'P 1'
#
loop_
_entity.id
_entity.type
_entity.pdbx_description
1 polymer ?
#
loop_
_entity_poly.entity_id
_entity_poly.type
_entity_poly.pdbx_seq_one_letter_code
_entity_poly.pdbx_strand_id
1 'polypeptide(L)'
;MPLTLANEHPTGDAFGKQFEFTVESKLESGAAIEKERVDMESRLVEISRDRIMATDTDGQNQWQRRSIAHLIAAKNQLKRLLTSPSTVLPYAPFFAARGLVANATQCHVVRMVRDSHWRNEWMILDTGKSKALRFFRMSSSTACVTIHVADILALSSAAALNLPATGNCNGMHWFQIETLARVHVVAVASYQEFEFWTSALAGEVDKVVADGKDVLARSVLGQPFRSIATTLGKVRHPKDVFAPTHDGRIMLNDRRIAARFGQHPSSTSTDLKRFADVCGIAEKALRMVLVLTKHPTVCLTSEVLTFLDMVSSLKRTVPLLASMQSAPPAAHRTAFFLNVYHILVLHGSFLELLPTVKPKLHWSSFYHGVSYDIAGMSLTPAEIDHAIVRASLCPLKPPFPAFVVPRFADDDPRSALKLPTADYRLDFALNCLTKSCVQVIAVFRGDDLDRQLDYICRVVLSTLMSTDSKRHVIYLPRICEWYHVDFPGDDQVLSKVTTLASHLDGDIKRAVDALLSHPTKLSIKYLKYDYGYHNTIYLTGDE
;
A
#
# COMPACT_ATOMS: atom_id res chain seq x y z
N MET A 1 -34.79 -49.71 31.89
CA MET A 1 -35.13 -48.54 32.72
C MET A 1 -34.15 -47.43 32.38
N PRO A 2 -34.57 -46.31 31.77
CA PRO A 2 -33.72 -45.14 31.64
C PRO A 2 -33.82 -44.32 32.92
N LEU A 3 -32.67 -44.02 33.53
CA LEU A 3 -32.59 -43.11 34.69
C LEU A 3 -32.04 -41.76 34.21
N THR A 4 -32.93 -40.80 34.35
CA THR A 4 -32.80 -39.34 34.35
C THR A 4 -31.60 -38.81 35.15
N LEU A 5 -30.93 -37.80 34.62
CA LEU A 5 -30.24 -36.78 35.43
C LEU A 5 -30.69 -35.38 34.97
N ALA A 6 -31.01 -34.58 35.98
CA ALA A 6 -31.80 -33.37 35.98
C ALA A 6 -31.31 -32.27 35.04
N ASN A 7 -32.26 -31.72 34.28
CA ASN A 7 -32.23 -30.36 33.78
C ASN A 7 -32.56 -29.42 34.96
N GLU A 8 -31.57 -28.72 35.49
CA GLU A 8 -31.80 -27.40 36.06
C GLU A 8 -31.26 -26.38 35.06
N HIS A 9 -32.11 -26.02 34.11
CA HIS A 9 -31.94 -24.79 33.35
C HIS A 9 -32.17 -23.60 34.29
N PRO A 10 -31.26 -22.62 34.39
CA PRO A 10 -31.58 -21.35 35.03
C PRO A 10 -32.73 -20.69 34.25
N THR A 11 -33.80 -20.37 34.98
CA THR A 11 -35.05 -19.79 34.49
C THR A 11 -34.85 -18.44 33.79
N GLY A 12 -35.12 -18.42 32.49
CA GLY A 12 -36.08 -17.54 31.79
C GLY A 12 -35.95 -16.01 31.83
N ASP A 13 -35.55 -15.39 32.92
CA ASP A 13 -35.80 -13.94 33.13
C ASP A 13 -34.60 -13.02 32.86
N ALA A 14 -33.47 -13.55 32.37
CA ALA A 14 -32.26 -12.75 32.14
C ALA A 14 -31.91 -12.46 30.66
N PHE A 15 -32.62 -13.02 29.67
CA PHE A 15 -32.32 -12.76 28.26
C PHE A 15 -33.58 -12.41 27.46
N GLY A 16 -33.74 -11.12 27.19
CA GLY A 16 -34.79 -10.60 26.33
C GLY A 16 -34.73 -11.21 24.91
N LYS A 17 -35.87 -11.77 24.49
CA LYS A 17 -36.33 -12.04 23.11
C LYS A 17 -35.23 -12.12 22.04
N GLN A 18 -34.64 -13.30 21.86
CA GLN A 18 -34.03 -13.66 20.57
C GLN A 18 -35.14 -13.84 19.52
N PHE A 19 -35.16 -12.95 18.53
CA PHE A 19 -35.91 -13.19 17.29
C PHE A 19 -35.09 -14.16 16.43
N GLU A 20 -35.68 -15.32 16.14
CA GLU A 20 -35.16 -16.24 15.14
C GLU A 20 -35.52 -15.72 13.75
N PHE A 21 -34.51 -15.46 12.91
CA PHE A 21 -34.70 -15.21 11.48
C PHE A 21 -33.60 -15.90 10.69
N THR A 22 -33.95 -17.00 10.05
CA THR A 22 -33.14 -17.64 9.00
C THR A 22 -33.43 -16.94 7.68
N VAL A 23 -32.41 -16.39 7.01
CA VAL A 23 -32.52 -16.03 5.59
C VAL A 23 -31.22 -16.39 4.89
N GLU A 24 -31.36 -17.27 3.92
CA GLU A 24 -30.32 -17.69 2.98
C GLU A 24 -30.05 -16.59 1.94
N SER A 25 -28.77 -16.35 1.64
CA SER A 25 -28.38 -15.63 0.43
C SER A 25 -28.65 -16.53 -0.78
N LYS A 26 -29.38 -16.02 -1.78
CA LYS A 26 -29.63 -16.73 -3.06
C LYS A 26 -28.41 -16.76 -4.01
N LEU A 27 -27.28 -16.17 -3.60
CA LEU A 27 -26.09 -16.06 -4.45
C LEU A 27 -25.06 -17.11 -4.04
N GLU A 28 -24.68 -17.97 -4.98
CA GLU A 28 -23.86 -19.16 -4.75
C GLU A 28 -22.35 -18.90 -4.85
N SER A 29 -21.93 -17.82 -5.52
CA SER A 29 -20.51 -17.56 -5.76
C SER A 29 -19.91 -16.54 -4.80
N GLY A 30 -18.75 -16.89 -4.27
CA GLY A 30 -18.01 -16.07 -3.31
C GLY A 30 -17.60 -14.68 -3.83
N ALA A 31 -17.52 -14.52 -5.15
CA ALA A 31 -17.23 -13.25 -5.83
C ALA A 31 -18.49 -12.38 -6.00
N ALA A 32 -19.67 -12.98 -6.22
CA ALA A 32 -20.93 -12.25 -6.32
C ALA A 32 -21.33 -11.63 -4.98
N ILE A 33 -21.12 -12.36 -3.88
CA ILE A 33 -21.42 -11.89 -2.52
C ILE A 33 -20.45 -10.75 -2.11
N GLU A 34 -19.16 -10.86 -2.44
CA GLU A 34 -18.19 -9.79 -2.13
C GLU A 34 -18.46 -8.53 -2.97
N LYS A 35 -18.87 -8.71 -4.24
CA LYS A 35 -19.31 -7.59 -5.09
C LYS A 35 -20.54 -6.88 -4.52
N GLU A 36 -21.52 -7.63 -4.00
CA GLU A 36 -22.71 -7.07 -3.34
C GLU A 36 -22.32 -6.29 -2.06
N ARG A 37 -21.42 -6.86 -1.25
CA ARG A 37 -20.91 -6.23 -0.02
C ARG A 37 -20.21 -4.89 -0.30
N VAL A 38 -19.37 -4.83 -1.33
CA VAL A 38 -18.62 -3.62 -1.71
C VAL A 38 -19.51 -2.54 -2.36
N ASP A 39 -20.50 -2.94 -3.16
CA ASP A 39 -21.50 -2.02 -3.71
C ASP A 39 -22.33 -1.39 -2.56
N MET A 40 -22.70 -2.18 -1.56
CA MET A 40 -23.41 -1.69 -0.38
C MET A 40 -22.54 -0.77 0.51
N GLU A 41 -21.27 -1.11 0.77
CA GLU A 41 -20.35 -0.23 1.51
C GLU A 41 -20.17 1.12 0.83
N SER A 42 -19.99 1.13 -0.49
CA SER A 42 -19.87 2.37 -1.28
C SER A 42 -21.14 3.22 -1.18
N ARG A 43 -22.32 2.59 -1.28
CA ARG A 43 -23.62 3.27 -1.11
C ARG A 43 -23.86 3.77 0.31
N LEU A 44 -23.22 3.19 1.32
CA LEU A 44 -23.32 3.64 2.72
C LEU A 44 -22.37 4.77 3.07
N VAL A 45 -21.22 4.82 2.43
CA VAL A 45 -20.36 6.02 2.43
C VAL A 45 -21.11 7.17 1.76
N GLU A 46 -21.80 6.94 0.64
CA GLU A 46 -22.70 7.94 0.02
C GLU A 46 -23.85 8.37 0.96
N ILE A 47 -24.52 7.44 1.64
CA ILE A 47 -25.61 7.75 2.58
C ILE A 47 -25.11 8.49 3.84
N SER A 48 -23.91 8.16 4.31
CA SER A 48 -23.30 8.81 5.47
C SER A 48 -22.84 10.22 5.12
N ARG A 49 -22.31 10.40 3.90
CA ARG A 49 -22.03 11.69 3.26
C ARG A 49 -23.31 12.53 3.17
N ASP A 50 -24.42 11.99 2.70
CA ASP A 50 -25.72 12.69 2.62
C ASP A 50 -26.26 13.09 4.01
N ARG A 51 -25.99 12.32 5.06
CA ARG A 51 -26.41 12.63 6.44
C ARG A 51 -25.59 13.75 7.08
N ILE A 52 -24.31 13.83 6.77
CA ILE A 52 -23.41 14.91 7.22
C ILE A 52 -23.71 16.19 6.44
N MET A 53 -24.02 16.09 5.13
CA MET A 53 -24.49 17.20 4.31
C MET A 53 -25.91 17.68 4.68
N ALA A 54 -26.76 16.83 5.25
CA ALA A 54 -28.06 17.24 5.78
C ALA A 54 -27.99 18.02 7.11
N THR A 55 -26.84 17.97 7.80
CA THR A 55 -26.58 18.75 9.02
C THR A 55 -25.87 20.07 8.76
N ASP A 56 -25.43 20.33 7.52
CA ASP A 56 -24.75 21.57 7.14
C ASP A 56 -25.50 22.29 6.01
N THR A 57 -26.10 23.42 6.40
CA THR A 57 -26.83 24.44 5.60
C THR A 57 -28.15 24.08 4.90
N ASP A 58 -29.20 24.67 5.48
CA ASP A 58 -30.17 25.57 4.85
C ASP A 58 -30.37 25.49 3.32
N GLY A 59 -31.64 25.34 2.93
CA GLY A 59 -32.19 25.89 1.68
C GLY A 59 -31.69 25.33 0.33
N GLN A 60 -32.58 24.60 -0.34
CA GLN A 60 -32.67 24.49 -1.81
C GLN A 60 -31.59 23.69 -2.54
N ASN A 61 -31.70 22.36 -2.54
CA ASN A 61 -31.52 21.58 -3.77
C ASN A 61 -32.20 20.21 -3.68
N GLN A 62 -33.29 20.05 -4.43
CA GLN A 62 -34.06 18.80 -4.56
C GLN A 62 -33.40 17.89 -5.59
N TRP A 63 -32.33 17.20 -5.22
CA TRP A 63 -31.87 16.03 -5.97
C TRP A 63 -32.09 14.78 -5.12
N GLN A 64 -33.10 14.01 -5.53
CA GLN A 64 -33.51 12.67 -5.08
C GLN A 64 -33.02 12.25 -3.68
N ARG A 65 -33.61 12.86 -2.63
CA ARG A 65 -33.54 12.30 -1.27
C ARG A 65 -34.15 10.90 -1.30
N ARG A 66 -33.31 9.87 -1.26
CA ARG A 66 -33.75 8.48 -1.03
C ARG A 66 -34.56 8.46 0.27
N SER A 67 -35.71 7.79 0.27
CA SER A 67 -36.62 7.85 1.40
C SER A 67 -35.92 7.37 2.69
N ILE A 68 -36.31 7.93 3.84
CA ILE A 68 -35.79 7.52 5.15
C ILE A 68 -35.90 5.98 5.34
N ALA A 69 -36.97 5.38 4.81
CA ALA A 69 -37.14 3.93 4.78
C ALA A 69 -36.03 3.20 3.99
N HIS A 70 -35.58 3.76 2.86
CA HIS A 70 -34.47 3.22 2.07
C HIS A 70 -33.13 3.31 2.81
N LEU A 71 -32.89 4.41 3.53
CA LEU A 71 -31.69 4.61 4.35
C LEU A 71 -31.66 3.67 5.56
N ILE A 72 -32.82 3.46 6.20
CA ILE A 72 -32.99 2.50 7.30
C ILE A 72 -32.81 1.07 6.79
N ALA A 73 -33.36 0.72 5.61
CA ALA A 73 -33.20 -0.59 5.01
C ALA A 73 -31.73 -0.91 4.67
N ALA A 74 -31.00 0.04 4.07
CA ALA A 74 -29.57 -0.12 3.78
C ALA A 74 -28.72 -0.22 5.06
N LYS A 75 -28.99 0.63 6.07
CA LYS A 75 -28.35 0.53 7.39
C LYS A 75 -28.63 -0.81 8.06
N ASN A 76 -29.85 -1.33 7.95
CA ASN A 76 -30.22 -2.62 8.52
C ASN A 76 -29.64 -3.79 7.72
N GLN A 77 -29.53 -3.72 6.40
CA GLN A 77 -28.84 -4.72 5.57
C GLN A 77 -27.33 -4.74 5.84
N LEU A 78 -26.69 -3.58 6.02
CA LEU A 78 -25.29 -3.51 6.43
C LEU A 78 -25.10 -3.99 7.85
N LYS A 79 -25.95 -3.56 8.79
CA LYS A 79 -25.94 -4.12 10.14
C LYS A 79 -26.03 -5.63 10.02
N ARG A 80 -26.90 -6.18 9.17
CA ARG A 80 -27.04 -7.61 8.92
C ARG A 80 -25.87 -8.28 8.18
N LEU A 81 -25.08 -7.58 7.37
CA LEU A 81 -23.85 -8.08 6.71
C LEU A 81 -22.60 -7.99 7.61
N LEU A 82 -22.56 -6.97 8.46
CA LEU A 82 -21.55 -6.81 9.50
C LEU A 82 -21.86 -7.73 10.70
N THR A 83 -23.15 -7.92 11.03
CA THR A 83 -23.65 -8.77 12.13
C THR A 83 -24.07 -10.17 11.69
N SER A 84 -24.09 -10.49 10.38
CA SER A 84 -23.89 -11.88 9.95
C SER A 84 -22.49 -12.26 10.41
N PRO A 85 -22.32 -13.33 11.18
CA PRO A 85 -21.30 -13.43 12.22
C PRO A 85 -19.88 -13.24 11.66
N SER A 86 -19.40 -11.99 11.66
CA SER A 86 -18.00 -11.61 11.47
C SER A 86 -17.60 -10.30 12.17
N THR A 87 -18.47 -9.71 13.00
CA THR A 87 -18.09 -8.63 13.95
C THR A 87 -18.38 -8.94 15.42
N VAL A 88 -19.00 -10.09 15.71
CA VAL A 88 -18.89 -10.72 17.03
C VAL A 88 -17.67 -11.62 16.91
N LEU A 89 -16.54 -11.25 17.54
CA LEU A 89 -15.63 -12.30 17.98
C LEU A 89 -16.52 -13.29 18.73
N PRO A 90 -16.62 -14.56 18.30
CA PRO A 90 -17.41 -15.49 19.06
C PRO A 90 -16.93 -15.37 20.50
N TYR A 91 -17.86 -15.28 21.44
CA TYR A 91 -17.53 -15.65 22.80
C TYR A 91 -16.74 -16.96 22.67
N ALA A 92 -15.74 -17.16 23.51
CA ALA A 92 -14.92 -18.36 23.47
C ALA A 92 -15.67 -19.73 23.58
N PRO A 93 -16.99 -19.93 23.83
CA PRO A 93 -17.55 -21.27 23.90
C PRO A 93 -17.89 -21.79 22.49
N PHE A 94 -17.72 -21.02 21.41
CA PHE A 94 -17.77 -21.57 20.04
C PHE A 94 -16.53 -22.42 19.72
N PHE A 95 -15.46 -22.25 20.50
CA PHE A 95 -14.36 -23.20 20.61
C PHE A 95 -14.65 -24.32 21.61
N ALA A 96 -15.94 -24.64 21.88
CA ALA A 96 -16.32 -25.74 22.75
C ALA A 96 -15.49 -26.98 22.39
N ALA A 97 -14.59 -27.31 23.31
CA ALA A 97 -13.49 -28.24 23.13
C ALA A 97 -14.02 -29.62 22.68
N ARG A 98 -14.07 -29.85 21.38
CA ARG A 98 -13.80 -31.20 20.88
C ARG A 98 -12.31 -31.34 21.06
N GLY A 99 -11.89 -32.03 22.12
CA GLY A 99 -10.48 -32.28 22.39
C GLY A 99 -9.75 -32.69 21.11
N LEU A 100 -8.54 -32.16 20.90
CA LEU A 100 -7.69 -32.52 19.77
C LEU A 100 -7.60 -34.04 19.68
N VAL A 101 -8.16 -34.59 18.60
CA VAL A 101 -7.98 -36.01 18.27
C VAL A 101 -6.56 -36.15 17.73
N ALA A 102 -5.82 -37.15 18.19
CA ALA A 102 -4.53 -37.49 17.58
C ALA A 102 -4.74 -37.69 16.06
N ASN A 103 -4.00 -36.93 15.23
CA ASN A 103 -4.15 -36.83 13.77
C ASN A 103 -5.27 -35.93 13.24
N ALA A 104 -5.69 -34.90 13.99
CA ALA A 104 -6.56 -33.87 13.44
C ALA A 104 -5.90 -33.19 12.22
N THR A 105 -6.51 -33.33 11.04
CA THR A 105 -6.08 -32.67 9.79
C THR A 105 -6.87 -31.39 9.51
N GLN A 106 -7.79 -31.02 10.39
CA GLN A 106 -8.65 -29.85 10.22
C GLN A 106 -8.98 -29.20 11.56
N CYS A 107 -9.11 -27.87 11.57
CA CYS A 107 -9.60 -27.12 12.72
C CYS A 107 -10.28 -25.82 12.29
N HIS A 108 -11.01 -25.22 13.23
CA HIS A 108 -11.47 -23.85 13.09
C HIS A 108 -10.35 -22.89 13.46
N VAL A 109 -10.18 -21.85 12.64
CA VAL A 109 -9.21 -20.79 12.87
C VAL A 109 -9.83 -19.42 12.65
N VAL A 110 -9.20 -18.42 13.26
CA VAL A 110 -9.39 -17.02 12.88
C VAL A 110 -8.20 -16.61 12.03
N ARG A 111 -8.41 -16.23 10.77
CA ARG A 111 -7.35 -15.68 9.92
C ARG A 111 -7.51 -14.17 9.78
N MET A 112 -6.43 -13.45 9.98
CA MET A 112 -6.36 -12.02 9.74
C MET A 112 -6.32 -11.78 8.23
N VAL A 113 -7.32 -11.09 7.69
CA VAL A 113 -7.39 -10.74 6.24
C VAL A 113 -6.91 -9.31 6.01
N ARG A 114 -7.25 -8.42 6.93
CA ARG A 114 -6.72 -7.05 7.03
C ARG A 114 -6.52 -6.72 8.50
N ASP A 115 -5.81 -5.64 8.79
CA ASP A 115 -5.58 -5.18 10.17
C ASP A 115 -6.89 -5.08 10.97
N SER A 116 -7.95 -4.55 10.34
CA SER A 116 -9.27 -4.33 10.95
C SER A 116 -10.30 -5.42 10.64
N HIS A 117 -9.92 -6.47 9.91
CA HIS A 117 -10.88 -7.47 9.45
C HIS A 117 -10.31 -8.88 9.52
N TRP A 118 -10.88 -9.68 10.41
CA TRP A 118 -10.50 -11.06 10.66
C TRP A 118 -11.68 -11.96 10.28
N ARG A 119 -11.39 -13.20 9.90
CA ARG A 119 -12.40 -14.12 9.41
C ARG A 119 -12.28 -15.49 10.06
N ASN A 120 -13.42 -16.04 10.46
CA ASN A 120 -13.54 -17.44 10.87
C ASN A 120 -13.49 -18.33 9.63
N GLU A 121 -12.55 -19.27 9.61
CA GLU A 121 -12.30 -20.15 8.49
C GLU A 121 -12.04 -21.58 8.98
N TRP A 122 -12.28 -22.55 8.11
CA TRP A 122 -11.81 -23.92 8.29
C TRP A 122 -10.42 -24.03 7.71
N MET A 123 -9.45 -24.41 8.54
CA MET A 123 -8.10 -24.75 8.10
C MET A 123 -8.00 -26.26 7.95
N ILE A 124 -7.56 -26.74 6.79
CA ILE A 124 -7.36 -28.16 6.49
C ILE A 124 -5.95 -28.36 5.96
N LEU A 125 -5.19 -29.26 6.58
CA LEU A 125 -3.88 -29.71 6.13
C LEU A 125 -4.02 -31.02 5.35
N ASP A 126 -3.84 -30.94 4.03
CA ASP A 126 -3.78 -32.10 3.16
C ASP A 126 -2.33 -32.62 3.09
N THR A 127 -2.05 -33.67 3.86
CA THR A 127 -0.76 -34.39 3.88
C THR A 127 -0.65 -35.45 2.78
N GLY A 128 -1.65 -35.57 1.91
CA GLY A 128 -1.70 -36.51 0.80
C GLY A 128 -0.89 -36.01 -0.40
N LYS A 129 -1.46 -36.14 -1.61
CA LYS A 129 -0.74 -35.78 -2.83
C LYS A 129 -0.50 -34.28 -3.01
N SER A 130 -1.39 -33.43 -2.47
CA SER A 130 -1.32 -31.99 -2.74
C SER A 130 -0.40 -31.20 -1.79
N LYS A 131 -0.08 -31.79 -0.61
CA LYS A 131 0.82 -31.22 0.40
C LYS A 131 0.58 -29.73 0.62
N ALA A 132 -0.64 -29.39 1.05
CA ALA A 132 -1.09 -28.02 1.12
C ALA A 132 -1.99 -27.75 2.33
N LEU A 133 -1.87 -26.55 2.88
CA LEU A 133 -2.76 -25.98 3.86
C LEU A 133 -3.83 -25.15 3.15
N ARG A 134 -5.10 -25.48 3.36
CA ARG A 134 -6.23 -24.83 2.70
C ARG A 134 -7.16 -24.19 3.71
N PHE A 135 -7.63 -23.00 3.38
CA PHE A 135 -8.60 -22.25 4.15
C PHE A 135 -9.93 -22.22 3.41
N PHE A 136 -11.02 -22.54 4.10
CA PHE A 136 -12.37 -22.55 3.55
C PHE A 136 -13.27 -21.62 4.36
N ARG A 137 -14.20 -20.94 3.68
CA ARG A 137 -15.31 -20.28 4.36
C ARG A 137 -16.25 -21.34 4.93
N MET A 138 -16.90 -21.04 6.06
CA MET A 138 -17.78 -21.98 6.77
C MET A 138 -18.91 -22.59 5.91
N SER A 139 -19.28 -21.96 4.80
CA SER A 139 -20.32 -22.42 3.88
C SER A 139 -19.81 -22.73 2.45
N SER A 140 -18.49 -22.85 2.25
CA SER A 140 -17.88 -23.03 0.92
C SER A 140 -17.13 -24.34 0.79
N SER A 141 -17.37 -25.06 -0.31
CA SER A 141 -16.57 -26.22 -0.73
C SER A 141 -15.28 -25.82 -1.47
N THR A 142 -15.15 -24.55 -1.85
CA THR A 142 -13.95 -24.01 -2.52
C THR A 142 -13.04 -23.32 -1.50
N ALA A 143 -11.74 -23.64 -1.57
CA ALA A 143 -10.73 -23.01 -0.72
C ALA A 143 -10.58 -21.53 -1.13
N CYS A 144 -10.63 -20.63 -0.16
CA CYS A 144 -10.37 -19.21 -0.39
C CYS A 144 -8.88 -18.86 -0.41
N VAL A 145 -8.07 -19.64 0.30
CA VAL A 145 -6.60 -19.54 0.29
C VAL A 145 -6.02 -20.94 0.32
N THR A 146 -5.00 -21.18 -0.50
CA THR A 146 -4.21 -22.42 -0.49
C THR A 146 -2.74 -22.03 -0.35
N ILE A 147 -2.05 -22.64 0.61
CA ILE A 147 -0.62 -22.46 0.86
C ILE A 147 0.02 -23.83 0.69
N HIS A 148 0.90 -24.01 -0.30
CA HIS A 148 1.64 -25.27 -0.39
C HIS A 148 2.67 -25.35 0.73
N VAL A 149 2.85 -26.54 1.30
CA VAL A 149 3.83 -26.76 2.38
C VAL A 149 5.24 -26.36 1.92
N ALA A 150 5.56 -26.57 0.64
CA ALA A 150 6.84 -26.15 0.05
C ALA A 150 7.08 -24.63 0.04
N ASP A 151 6.02 -23.81 0.15
CA ASP A 151 6.10 -22.34 0.12
C ASP A 151 6.35 -21.72 1.51
N ILE A 152 6.26 -22.53 2.58
CA ILE A 152 6.43 -22.07 3.94
C ILE A 152 7.92 -21.81 4.19
N LEU A 153 8.25 -20.54 4.42
CA LEU A 153 9.59 -20.06 4.78
C LEU A 153 9.86 -20.23 6.27
N ALA A 154 8.88 -19.84 7.08
CA ALA A 154 8.98 -19.85 8.54
C ALA A 154 7.59 -19.97 9.17
N LEU A 155 7.58 -20.55 10.36
CA LEU A 155 6.45 -20.54 11.29
C LEU A 155 6.93 -19.84 12.55
N SER A 156 6.20 -18.83 13.00
CA SER A 156 6.57 -18.08 14.20
C SER A 156 5.36 -17.80 15.07
N SER A 157 5.58 -17.72 16.38
CA SER A 157 4.55 -17.21 17.28
C SER A 157 4.26 -15.75 16.94
N ALA A 158 2.98 -15.41 16.86
CA ALA A 158 2.54 -14.03 16.63
C ALA A 158 2.21 -13.32 17.96
N ALA A 159 2.78 -13.78 19.08
CA ALA A 159 2.61 -13.17 20.40
C ALA A 159 2.98 -11.67 20.45
N ALA A 160 3.82 -11.21 19.52
CA ALA A 160 4.20 -9.81 19.36
C ALA A 160 3.23 -8.97 18.50
N LEU A 161 2.16 -9.55 17.96
CA LEU A 161 1.09 -8.77 17.36
C LEU A 161 0.36 -8.04 18.49
N ASN A 162 0.47 -6.72 18.50
CA ASN A 162 -0.23 -5.87 19.46
C ASN A 162 -1.73 -5.81 19.13
N LEU A 163 -2.40 -6.94 19.25
CA LEU A 163 -3.83 -7.06 19.00
C LEU A 163 -4.60 -6.13 19.96
N PRO A 164 -5.76 -5.61 19.54
CA PRO A 164 -6.59 -4.79 20.42
C PRO A 164 -6.80 -5.48 21.77
N ALA A 165 -6.71 -4.72 22.86
CA ALA A 165 -6.99 -5.19 24.23
C ALA A 165 -8.49 -5.48 24.46
N THR A 166 -9.18 -6.00 23.45
CA THR A 166 -10.58 -6.41 23.56
C THR A 166 -10.62 -7.72 24.34
N GLY A 167 -11.51 -7.80 25.34
CA GLY A 167 -11.70 -9.00 26.16
C GLY A 167 -12.05 -10.28 25.37
N ASN A 168 -12.30 -10.15 24.07
CA ASN A 168 -12.60 -11.24 23.15
C ASN A 168 -11.36 -11.86 22.49
N CYS A 169 -10.16 -11.25 22.59
CA CYS A 169 -8.91 -11.86 22.14
C CYS A 169 -8.21 -12.69 23.22
N ASN A 170 -8.68 -12.57 24.48
CA ASN A 170 -8.12 -13.29 25.61
C ASN A 170 -8.28 -14.80 25.42
N GLY A 171 -7.16 -15.52 25.39
CA GLY A 171 -7.10 -16.98 25.27
C GLY A 171 -6.86 -17.52 23.86
N MET A 172 -6.89 -16.70 22.81
CA MET A 172 -6.49 -17.14 21.47
C MET A 172 -4.97 -17.14 21.31
N HIS A 173 -4.45 -18.15 20.63
CA HIS A 173 -3.03 -18.30 20.36
C HIS A 173 -2.74 -18.04 18.89
N TRP A 174 -1.93 -17.02 18.62
CA TRP A 174 -1.66 -16.54 17.27
C TRP A 174 -0.31 -17.02 16.76
N PHE A 175 -0.26 -17.37 15.49
CA PHE A 175 0.96 -17.74 14.78
C PHE A 175 0.97 -17.18 13.37
N GLN A 176 2.18 -17.05 12.82
CA GLN A 176 2.42 -16.55 11.47
C GLN A 176 2.92 -17.69 10.59
N ILE A 177 2.37 -17.77 9.38
CA ILE A 177 2.86 -18.62 8.29
C ILE A 177 3.48 -17.69 7.27
N GLU A 178 4.81 -17.68 7.20
CA GLU A 178 5.53 -16.82 6.30
C GLU A 178 5.76 -17.50 4.96
N THR A 179 5.36 -16.84 3.88
CA THR A 179 5.68 -17.22 2.50
C THR A 179 6.47 -16.10 1.83
N LEU A 180 6.94 -16.31 0.59
CA LEU A 180 7.54 -15.23 -0.20
C LEU A 180 6.54 -14.08 -0.41
N ALA A 181 5.27 -14.43 -0.63
CA ALA A 181 4.24 -13.51 -1.08
C ALA A 181 3.55 -12.72 0.04
N ARG A 182 3.24 -13.44 1.10
CA ARG A 182 2.36 -13.00 2.18
C ARG A 182 2.76 -13.67 3.48
N VAL A 183 2.51 -12.96 4.57
CA VAL A 183 2.56 -13.50 5.92
C VAL A 183 1.13 -13.65 6.41
N HIS A 184 0.70 -14.90 6.56
CA HIS A 184 -0.64 -15.23 7.02
C HIS A 184 -0.64 -15.28 8.54
N VAL A 185 -1.51 -14.50 9.16
CA VAL A 185 -1.69 -14.47 10.61
C VAL A 185 -2.92 -15.27 10.96
N VAL A 186 -2.75 -16.30 11.79
CA VAL A 186 -3.79 -17.28 12.14
C VAL A 186 -3.88 -17.41 13.65
N ALA A 187 -5.09 -17.50 14.19
CA ALA A 187 -5.37 -17.77 15.60
C ALA A 187 -6.09 -19.10 15.76
N VAL A 188 -5.74 -19.80 16.83
CA VAL A 188 -6.37 -21.03 17.31
C VAL A 188 -6.85 -20.87 18.76
N ALA A 189 -7.69 -21.80 19.21
CA ALA A 189 -8.46 -21.67 20.45
C ALA A 189 -7.64 -21.86 21.72
N SER A 190 -6.55 -22.62 21.63
CA SER A 190 -5.77 -23.04 22.79
C SER A 190 -4.28 -23.16 22.46
N TYR A 191 -3.46 -23.12 23.50
CA TYR A 191 -2.02 -23.31 23.36
C TYR A 191 -1.67 -24.70 22.80
N GLN A 192 -2.44 -25.72 23.18
CA GLN A 192 -2.27 -27.08 22.69
C GLN A 192 -2.53 -27.19 21.20
N GLU A 193 -3.56 -26.50 20.68
CA GLU A 193 -3.79 -26.40 19.24
C GLU A 193 -2.65 -25.65 18.55
N PHE A 194 -2.14 -24.57 19.15
CA PHE A 194 -1.02 -23.82 18.60
C PHE A 194 0.24 -24.70 18.48
N GLU A 195 0.62 -25.39 19.55
CA GLU A 195 1.78 -26.31 19.55
C GLU A 195 1.58 -27.45 18.55
N PHE A 196 0.38 -28.06 18.53
CA PHE A 196 0.06 -29.12 17.58
C PHE A 196 0.20 -28.66 16.13
N TRP A 197 -0.43 -27.55 15.75
CA TRP A 197 -0.43 -27.06 14.36
C TRP A 197 0.94 -26.58 13.90
N THR A 198 1.67 -25.87 14.75
CA THR A 198 3.02 -25.41 14.42
C THR A 198 3.99 -26.59 14.26
N SER A 199 3.91 -27.60 15.13
CA SER A 199 4.71 -28.82 15.03
C SER A 199 4.30 -29.71 13.85
N ALA A 200 3.00 -29.87 13.57
CA ALA A 200 2.50 -30.64 12.44
C ALA A 200 2.95 -30.03 11.10
N LEU A 201 2.81 -28.71 10.94
CA LEU A 201 3.28 -28.02 9.74
C LEU A 201 4.80 -28.10 9.59
N ALA A 202 5.57 -27.90 10.66
CA ALA A 202 7.02 -28.05 10.63
C ALA A 202 7.43 -29.48 10.21
N GLY A 203 6.77 -30.50 10.77
CA GLY A 203 6.99 -31.90 10.40
C GLY A 203 6.69 -32.20 8.93
N GLU A 204 5.61 -31.62 8.37
CA GLU A 204 5.32 -31.75 6.94
C GLU A 204 6.37 -31.04 6.06
N VAL A 205 6.84 -29.87 6.46
CA VAL A 205 7.93 -29.17 5.76
C VAL A 205 9.21 -30.03 5.75
N ASP A 206 9.54 -30.68 6.86
CA ASP A 206 10.72 -31.56 6.94
C ASP A 206 10.55 -32.85 6.14
N LYS A 207 9.34 -33.41 6.06
CA LYS A 207 9.04 -34.53 5.13
C LYS A 207 9.23 -34.12 3.67
N VAL A 208 8.83 -32.91 3.29
CA VAL A 208 9.06 -32.40 1.93
C VAL A 208 10.56 -32.28 1.63
N VAL A 209 11.39 -31.89 2.62
CA VAL A 209 12.86 -31.95 2.48
C VAL A 209 13.33 -33.37 2.18
N ALA A 210 12.89 -34.34 2.99
CA ALA A 210 13.33 -35.72 2.89
C ALA A 210 12.94 -36.38 1.56
N ASP A 211 11.76 -36.05 1.03
CA ASP A 211 11.27 -36.58 -0.24
C ASP A 211 12.06 -36.06 -1.46
N GLY A 212 12.71 -34.90 -1.36
CA GLY A 212 13.57 -34.31 -2.41
C GLY A 212 12.89 -33.97 -3.74
N LYS A 213 11.57 -34.13 -3.85
CA LYS A 213 10.79 -33.95 -5.09
C LYS A 213 10.36 -32.50 -5.35
N ASP A 214 10.30 -31.68 -4.31
CA ASP A 214 9.95 -30.26 -4.37
C ASP A 214 11.14 -29.41 -3.90
N VAL A 215 11.32 -28.23 -4.50
CA VAL A 215 12.24 -27.23 -3.97
C VAL A 215 11.51 -26.38 -2.93
N LEU A 216 12.04 -26.34 -1.71
CA LEU A 216 11.49 -25.49 -0.66
C LEU A 216 11.81 -24.02 -0.90
N ALA A 217 10.83 -23.15 -0.66
CA ALA A 217 11.05 -21.71 -0.69
C ALA A 217 12.15 -21.27 0.29
N ARG A 218 12.29 -21.95 1.44
CA ARG A 218 13.37 -21.65 2.42
C ARG A 218 14.78 -21.96 1.88
N SER A 219 14.94 -22.93 0.99
CA SER A 219 16.27 -23.30 0.47
C SER A 219 16.76 -22.36 -0.64
N VAL A 220 15.88 -21.54 -1.21
CA VAL A 220 16.23 -20.59 -2.27
C VAL A 220 16.49 -19.17 -1.75
N LEU A 221 16.46 -18.96 -0.43
CA LEU A 221 16.67 -17.63 0.17
C LEU A 221 18.05 -17.02 -0.16
N GLY A 222 19.08 -17.87 -0.26
CA GLY A 222 20.43 -17.48 -0.68
C GLY A 222 20.65 -17.45 -2.20
N GLN A 223 19.61 -17.64 -3.00
CA GLN A 223 19.68 -17.54 -4.46
C GLN A 223 19.17 -16.19 -4.95
N PRO A 224 19.63 -15.71 -6.11
CA PRO A 224 19.13 -14.47 -6.70
C PRO A 224 17.62 -14.50 -6.93
N PHE A 225 16.93 -13.42 -6.54
CA PHE A 225 15.46 -13.36 -6.59
C PHE A 225 14.88 -13.59 -7.98
N ARG A 226 15.57 -13.16 -9.04
CA ARG A 226 15.10 -13.38 -10.42
C ARG A 226 15.32 -14.81 -10.91
N SER A 227 16.26 -15.57 -10.34
CA SER A 227 16.49 -16.95 -10.74
C SER A 227 15.53 -17.94 -10.10
N ILE A 228 14.92 -17.61 -8.95
CA ILE A 228 14.04 -18.56 -8.25
C ILE A 228 12.69 -18.78 -8.93
N ALA A 229 12.30 -17.89 -9.84
CA ALA A 229 11.03 -17.92 -10.55
C ALA A 229 10.88 -19.19 -11.43
N THR A 230 11.98 -19.70 -11.98
CA THR A 230 12.00 -20.96 -12.74
C THR A 230 12.03 -22.18 -11.83
N THR A 231 12.59 -22.03 -10.62
CA THR A 231 12.79 -23.11 -9.65
C THR A 231 11.52 -23.47 -8.88
N LEU A 232 10.70 -22.49 -8.50
CA LEU A 232 9.45 -22.72 -7.75
C LEU A 232 8.27 -23.09 -8.69
N GLY A 233 8.42 -22.93 -10.00
CA GLY A 233 7.39 -23.24 -10.99
C GLY A 233 6.39 -22.10 -11.24
N LYS A 234 5.69 -22.16 -12.38
CA LYS A 234 4.86 -21.06 -12.91
C LYS A 234 3.71 -20.59 -12.01
N VAL A 235 3.27 -21.37 -11.03
CA VAL A 235 2.16 -21.05 -10.12
C VAL A 235 2.67 -20.48 -8.78
N ARG A 236 3.98 -20.61 -8.50
CA ARG A 236 4.65 -20.15 -7.28
C ARG A 236 5.46 -18.87 -7.56
N HIS A 237 4.95 -18.04 -8.48
CA HIS A 237 5.69 -16.95 -9.10
C HIS A 237 5.62 -15.67 -8.25
N PRO A 238 6.74 -14.92 -8.10
CA PRO A 238 6.74 -13.65 -7.39
C PRO A 238 5.85 -12.54 -7.98
N LYS A 239 5.46 -12.66 -9.25
CA LYS A 239 4.52 -11.73 -9.91
C LYS A 239 3.05 -12.04 -9.58
N ASP A 240 2.75 -13.28 -9.17
CA ASP A 240 1.44 -13.69 -8.68
C ASP A 240 1.27 -13.35 -7.18
N VAL A 241 2.33 -12.85 -6.53
CA VAL A 241 2.38 -12.40 -5.12
C VAL A 241 1.50 -11.19 -4.87
N PHE A 242 1.41 -10.29 -5.84
CA PHE A 242 0.68 -9.04 -5.71
C PHE A 242 -0.59 -9.13 -6.53
N ALA A 243 -1.59 -9.80 -5.97
CA ALA A 243 -2.92 -9.81 -6.55
C ALA A 243 -3.47 -8.37 -6.60
N PRO A 244 -4.15 -7.98 -7.69
CA PRO A 244 -4.83 -6.72 -7.74
C PRO A 244 -5.90 -6.67 -6.63
N THR A 245 -5.98 -5.53 -5.95
CA THR A 245 -7.09 -5.14 -5.09
C THR A 245 -8.36 -5.03 -5.92
N HIS A 246 -9.50 -4.98 -5.23
CA HIS A 246 -10.83 -4.97 -5.86
C HIS A 246 -11.03 -3.83 -6.88
N ASP A 247 -10.38 -2.68 -6.68
CA ASP A 247 -10.37 -1.53 -7.59
C ASP A 247 -9.41 -1.71 -8.78
N GLY A 248 -8.80 -2.89 -8.94
CA GLY A 248 -7.87 -3.22 -10.01
C GLY A 248 -6.43 -2.77 -9.75
N ARG A 249 -6.14 -2.11 -8.62
CA ARG A 249 -4.79 -1.64 -8.27
C ARG A 249 -3.93 -2.77 -7.72
N ILE A 250 -2.62 -2.71 -7.83
CA ILE A 250 -1.69 -3.70 -7.29
C ILE A 250 -1.08 -3.10 -6.02
N MET A 251 -1.32 -3.74 -4.87
CA MET A 251 -0.80 -3.26 -3.58
C MET A 251 0.58 -3.86 -3.30
N LEU A 252 1.62 -3.05 -3.47
CA LEU A 252 3.00 -3.53 -3.48
C LEU A 252 3.61 -3.72 -2.07
N ASN A 253 3.07 -3.10 -1.03
CA ASN A 253 3.56 -3.26 0.36
C ASN A 253 2.68 -4.20 1.21
N ASP A 254 1.97 -5.14 0.56
CA ASP A 254 0.99 -6.00 1.23
C ASP A 254 1.54 -7.33 1.75
N ARG A 255 2.85 -7.55 1.74
CA ARG A 255 3.46 -8.79 2.22
C ARG A 255 3.07 -9.09 3.67
N ARG A 256 3.23 -8.12 4.57
CA ARG A 256 2.83 -8.25 5.98
C ARG A 256 1.60 -7.43 6.30
N ILE A 257 0.80 -7.98 7.21
CA ILE A 257 -0.20 -7.23 7.94
C ILE A 257 0.59 -6.42 8.99
N ALA A 258 0.69 -5.11 8.76
CA ALA A 258 1.39 -4.22 9.66
C ALA A 258 0.35 -3.58 10.56
N ALA A 259 0.16 -4.20 11.73
CA ALA A 259 -0.85 -3.89 12.72
C ALA A 259 -1.20 -2.39 12.77
N ARG A 260 -2.38 -2.05 12.22
CA ARG A 260 -3.04 -0.74 12.43
C ARG A 260 -3.52 -0.55 13.88
N PHE A 261 -3.29 -1.53 14.73
CA PHE A 261 -3.65 -1.50 16.14
C PHE A 261 -2.40 -1.80 16.97
N GLY A 262 -2.11 -0.93 17.95
CA GLY A 262 -1.41 -1.40 19.14
C GLY A 262 0.07 -1.05 19.31
N GLN A 263 0.64 -0.02 18.71
CA GLN A 263 1.46 0.84 19.58
C GLN A 263 0.52 1.78 20.37
N HIS A 264 -0.36 1.18 21.19
CA HIS A 264 -0.66 1.88 22.43
C HIS A 264 0.64 1.91 23.22
N PRO A 265 0.95 3.05 23.84
CA PRO A 265 2.28 3.39 24.30
C PRO A 265 2.76 2.33 25.30
N SER A 266 3.69 1.49 24.88
CA SER A 266 4.75 1.14 25.82
C SER A 266 5.43 2.47 26.12
N SER A 267 5.25 2.90 27.36
CA SER A 267 5.80 4.09 28.00
C SER A 267 7.03 4.69 27.30
N THR A 268 6.97 5.99 26.97
CA THR A 268 8.04 6.97 26.65
C THR A 268 8.33 7.43 25.21
N SER A 269 7.82 6.80 24.14
CA SER A 269 8.08 7.33 22.77
C SER A 269 7.05 8.39 22.36
N THR A 270 7.49 9.61 22.07
CA THR A 270 6.64 10.66 21.50
C THR A 270 6.23 10.31 20.07
N ASP A 271 5.07 10.79 19.66
CA ASP A 271 4.56 10.60 18.31
C ASP A 271 5.52 11.12 17.22
N LEU A 272 6.24 12.22 17.48
CA LEU A 272 7.30 12.70 16.58
C LEU A 272 8.42 11.68 16.38
N LYS A 273 8.85 10.99 17.45
CA LYS A 273 9.89 9.96 17.35
C LYS A 273 9.45 8.80 16.46
N ARG A 274 8.18 8.38 16.58
CA ARG A 274 7.60 7.34 15.70
C ARG A 274 7.58 7.78 14.24
N PHE A 275 7.25 9.05 13.98
CA PHE A 275 7.28 9.57 12.62
C PHE A 275 8.71 9.62 12.06
N ALA A 276 9.68 10.05 12.86
CA ALA A 276 11.10 10.00 12.49
C ALA A 276 11.58 8.56 12.20
N ASP A 277 11.15 7.58 12.99
CA ASP A 277 11.46 6.16 12.74
C ASP A 277 10.90 5.70 11.39
N VAL A 278 9.67 6.10 11.04
CA VAL A 278 9.06 5.83 9.74
C VAL A 278 9.81 6.52 8.60
N CYS A 279 10.21 7.78 8.75
CA CYS A 279 11.07 8.47 7.79
C CYS A 279 12.37 7.68 7.57
N GLY A 280 13.01 7.23 8.65
CA GLY A 280 14.21 6.39 8.58
C GLY A 280 13.98 5.05 7.88
N ILE A 281 12.81 4.43 8.03
CA ILE A 281 12.42 3.23 7.27
C ILE A 281 12.28 3.56 5.79
N ALA A 282 11.63 4.67 5.43
CA ALA A 282 11.48 5.10 4.04
C ALA A 282 12.85 5.38 3.39
N GLU A 283 13.75 6.08 4.08
CA GLU A 283 15.12 6.32 3.59
C GLU A 283 15.88 5.02 3.31
N LYS A 284 15.83 4.07 4.26
CA LYS A 284 16.48 2.76 4.09
C LYS A 284 15.85 1.98 2.94
N ALA A 285 14.52 2.00 2.81
CA ALA A 285 13.80 1.30 1.75
C ALA A 285 14.14 1.86 0.37
N LEU A 286 14.27 3.18 0.25
CA LEU A 286 14.67 3.83 -1.00
C LEU A 286 16.09 3.42 -1.42
N ARG A 287 17.04 3.44 -0.49
CA ARG A 287 18.43 2.97 -0.75
C ARG A 287 18.44 1.51 -1.18
N MET A 288 17.68 0.68 -0.48
CA MET A 288 17.62 -0.74 -0.76
C MET A 288 17.02 -1.04 -2.14
N VAL A 289 15.88 -0.42 -2.50
CA VAL A 289 15.25 -0.66 -3.81
C VAL A 289 16.10 -0.14 -4.97
N LEU A 290 16.89 0.92 -4.78
CA LEU A 290 17.87 1.38 -5.77
C LEU A 290 18.92 0.29 -6.05
N VAL A 291 19.48 -0.33 -5.01
CA VAL A 291 20.42 -1.44 -5.16
C VAL A 291 19.76 -2.63 -5.85
N LEU A 292 18.54 -2.99 -5.45
CA LEU A 292 17.76 -4.07 -6.08
C LEU A 292 17.51 -3.81 -7.57
N THR A 293 17.20 -2.57 -7.94
CA THR A 293 16.94 -2.17 -9.33
C THR A 293 18.22 -2.13 -10.17
N LYS A 294 19.37 -1.79 -9.56
CA LYS A 294 20.68 -1.75 -10.23
C LYS A 294 21.27 -3.14 -10.47
N HIS A 295 21.05 -4.08 -9.55
CA HIS A 295 21.61 -5.43 -9.61
C HIS A 295 20.54 -6.55 -9.56
N PRO A 296 19.54 -6.50 -10.46
CA PRO A 296 18.34 -7.34 -10.37
C PRO A 296 18.60 -8.85 -10.40
N THR A 297 19.72 -9.28 -10.99
CA THR A 297 20.09 -10.70 -11.14
C THR A 297 21.03 -11.23 -10.08
N VAL A 298 21.51 -10.36 -9.16
CA VAL A 298 22.47 -10.73 -8.12
C VAL A 298 21.84 -10.66 -6.73
N CYS A 299 20.86 -9.78 -6.53
CA CYS A 299 20.22 -9.59 -5.23
C CYS A 299 19.56 -10.87 -4.71
N LEU A 300 19.91 -11.24 -3.48
CA LEU A 300 19.44 -12.45 -2.84
C LEU A 300 17.95 -12.33 -2.50
N THR A 301 17.27 -13.45 -2.51
CA THR A 301 15.85 -13.51 -2.14
C THR A 301 15.62 -13.01 -0.71
N SER A 302 16.52 -13.30 0.23
CA SER A 302 16.46 -12.79 1.61
C SER A 302 16.54 -11.25 1.70
N GLU A 303 17.34 -10.62 0.84
CA GLU A 303 17.43 -9.16 0.76
C GLU A 303 16.11 -8.59 0.26
N VAL A 304 15.53 -9.16 -0.80
CA VAL A 304 14.22 -8.74 -1.31
C VAL A 304 13.13 -8.87 -0.24
N LEU A 305 13.11 -9.95 0.55
CA LEU A 305 12.16 -10.10 1.66
C LEU A 305 12.34 -9.02 2.74
N THR A 306 13.58 -8.67 3.05
CA THR A 306 13.89 -7.58 3.99
C THR A 306 13.35 -6.25 3.49
N PHE A 307 13.52 -5.96 2.20
CA PHE A 307 12.91 -4.79 1.57
C PHE A 307 11.38 -4.82 1.64
N LEU A 308 10.74 -5.94 1.31
CA LEU A 308 9.28 -6.10 1.36
C LEU A 308 8.72 -5.90 2.78
N ASP A 309 9.47 -6.33 3.81
CA ASP A 309 9.10 -6.14 5.21
C ASP A 309 9.26 -4.69 5.67
N MET A 310 10.29 -3.99 5.18
CA MET A 310 10.48 -2.57 5.41
C MET A 310 9.33 -1.75 4.81
N VAL A 311 8.96 -1.98 3.54
CA VAL A 311 7.86 -1.24 2.91
C VAL A 311 6.49 -1.60 3.50
N SER A 312 6.30 -2.84 3.97
CA SER A 312 5.11 -3.24 4.72
C SER A 312 4.98 -2.45 6.04
N SER A 313 6.11 -2.11 6.67
CA SER A 313 6.11 -1.32 7.92
C SER A 313 5.65 0.12 7.72
N LEU A 314 5.68 0.65 6.50
CA LEU A 314 5.16 1.99 6.17
C LEU A 314 3.64 2.11 6.36
N LYS A 315 2.90 0.98 6.36
CA LYS A 315 1.47 0.93 6.66
C LYS A 315 1.11 1.46 8.05
N ARG A 316 2.04 1.35 9.01
CA ARG A 316 1.84 1.75 10.43
C ARG A 316 1.67 3.26 10.62
N THR A 317 1.95 4.04 9.58
CA THR A 317 2.02 5.50 9.62
C THR A 317 0.63 6.10 9.47
N VAL A 318 -0.20 6.22 10.51
CA VAL A 318 -1.59 6.71 10.31
C VAL A 318 -2.03 7.85 11.21
N PRO A 319 -1.91 7.80 12.55
CA PRO A 319 -2.60 8.82 13.34
C PRO A 319 -1.99 10.22 13.21
N LEU A 320 -0.71 10.32 12.81
CA LEU A 320 0.06 11.56 12.85
C LEU A 320 0.15 12.34 11.54
N LEU A 321 0.03 11.66 10.40
CA LEU A 321 0.03 12.34 9.11
C LEU A 321 -1.26 13.16 8.90
N ALA A 322 -2.35 12.79 9.59
CA ALA A 322 -3.66 13.43 9.49
C ALA A 322 -4.03 14.32 10.70
N SER A 323 -3.27 14.28 11.80
CA SER A 323 -3.57 15.07 13.01
C SER A 323 -3.09 16.51 12.88
N MET A 324 -4.01 17.47 12.82
CA MET A 324 -3.71 18.92 12.73
C MET A 324 -3.01 19.51 13.97
N GLN A 325 -3.16 18.87 15.14
CA GLN A 325 -2.63 19.40 16.42
C GLN A 325 -1.22 18.87 16.76
N SER A 326 -0.79 17.79 16.11
CA SER A 326 0.49 17.10 16.37
C SER A 326 1.19 16.69 15.06
N ALA A 327 0.91 17.39 13.96
CA ALA A 327 1.47 17.08 12.65
C ALA A 327 3.00 17.26 12.67
N PRO A 328 3.75 16.36 12.03
CA PRO A 328 5.18 16.56 11.81
C PRO A 328 5.42 17.85 11.02
N PRO A 329 6.60 18.49 11.17
CA PRO A 329 6.98 19.64 10.37
C PRO A 329 6.79 19.38 8.87
N ALA A 330 6.31 20.39 8.14
CA ALA A 330 5.98 20.26 6.71
C ALA A 330 7.13 19.65 5.90
N ALA A 331 8.38 20.07 6.16
CA ALA A 331 9.56 19.53 5.50
C ALA A 331 9.74 18.00 5.68
N HIS A 332 9.46 17.47 6.88
CA HIS A 332 9.56 16.03 7.12
C HIS A 332 8.46 15.25 6.37
N ARG A 333 7.24 15.83 6.28
CA ARG A 333 6.15 15.25 5.48
C ARG A 333 6.49 15.24 3.99
N THR A 334 7.02 16.34 3.47
CA THR A 334 7.48 16.45 2.08
C THR A 334 8.56 15.41 1.77
N ALA A 335 9.60 15.34 2.60
CA ALA A 335 10.68 14.36 2.44
C ALA A 335 10.15 12.92 2.46
N PHE A 336 9.22 12.61 3.38
CA PHE A 336 8.58 11.30 3.46
C PHE A 336 7.83 10.95 2.17
N PHE A 337 6.96 11.83 1.67
CA PHE A 337 6.18 11.55 0.46
C PHE A 337 7.03 11.49 -0.81
N LEU A 338 8.07 12.32 -0.93
CA LEU A 338 9.05 12.21 -2.01
C LEU A 338 9.71 10.82 -1.99
N ASN A 339 10.24 10.41 -0.85
CA ASN A 339 10.86 9.09 -0.72
C ASN A 339 9.87 7.95 -1.03
N VAL A 340 8.64 8.01 -0.49
CA VAL A 340 7.61 6.98 -0.75
C VAL A 340 7.24 6.92 -2.23
N TYR A 341 7.12 8.07 -2.90
CA TYR A 341 6.90 8.12 -4.34
C TYR A 341 8.02 7.40 -5.10
N HIS A 342 9.29 7.72 -4.84
CA HIS A 342 10.41 7.07 -5.52
C HIS A 342 10.50 5.58 -5.21
N ILE A 343 10.27 5.18 -3.95
CA ILE A 343 10.24 3.75 -3.57
C ILE A 343 9.18 3.02 -4.39
N LEU A 344 7.97 3.59 -4.50
CA LEU A 344 6.84 2.93 -5.16
C LEU A 344 7.11 2.75 -6.66
N VAL A 345 7.64 3.77 -7.32
CA VAL A 345 7.99 3.71 -8.75
C VAL A 345 9.15 2.74 -9.00
N LEU A 346 10.21 2.77 -8.17
CA LEU A 346 11.34 1.84 -8.26
C LEU A 346 10.95 0.39 -7.93
N HIS A 347 10.07 0.18 -6.95
CA HIS A 347 9.56 -1.15 -6.63
C HIS A 347 8.77 -1.72 -7.81
N GLY A 348 7.90 -0.92 -8.42
CA GLY A 348 7.21 -1.31 -9.65
C GLY A 348 8.17 -1.62 -10.80
N SER A 349 9.25 -0.84 -10.95
CA SER A 349 10.33 -1.09 -11.92
C SER A 349 11.05 -2.42 -11.67
N PHE A 350 11.45 -2.69 -10.42
CA PHE A 350 12.12 -3.92 -10.02
C PHE A 350 11.30 -5.17 -10.34
N LEU A 351 9.98 -5.07 -10.19
CA LEU A 351 9.00 -6.12 -10.52
C LEU A 351 8.60 -6.15 -12.01
N GLU A 352 9.25 -5.36 -12.86
CA GLU A 352 9.00 -5.31 -14.31
C GLU A 352 7.56 -4.89 -14.68
N LEU A 353 6.94 -4.05 -13.85
CA LEU A 353 5.57 -3.54 -14.07
C LEU A 353 5.52 -2.28 -14.93
N LEU A 354 6.67 -1.68 -15.25
CA LEU A 354 6.74 -0.53 -16.14
C LEU A 354 6.34 -0.91 -17.58
N PRO A 355 5.59 -0.06 -18.29
CA PRO A 355 5.16 -0.36 -19.64
C PRO A 355 6.34 -0.29 -20.63
N THR A 356 6.74 -1.43 -21.17
CA THR A 356 7.81 -1.56 -22.17
C THR A 356 7.29 -1.38 -23.60
N VAL A 357 6.05 -1.79 -23.86
CA VAL A 357 5.39 -1.66 -25.16
C VAL A 357 4.53 -0.40 -25.19
N LYS A 358 4.74 0.46 -26.20
CA LYS A 358 4.03 1.74 -26.37
C LYS A 358 3.95 2.55 -25.05
N PRO A 359 5.09 2.88 -24.44
CA PRO A 359 5.15 3.50 -23.11
C PRO A 359 4.27 4.75 -23.01
N LYS A 360 4.24 5.61 -24.04
CA LYS A 360 3.38 6.79 -24.07
C LYS A 360 1.89 6.50 -23.87
N LEU A 361 1.38 5.36 -24.36
CA LEU A 361 -0.04 5.00 -24.26
C LEU A 361 -0.38 4.36 -22.91
N HIS A 362 0.56 3.61 -22.34
CA HIS A 362 0.33 2.82 -21.13
C HIS A 362 0.97 3.41 -19.86
N TRP A 363 1.74 4.49 -19.98
CA TRP A 363 2.39 5.19 -18.87
C TRP A 363 1.39 5.45 -17.75
N SER A 364 0.27 6.09 -18.05
CA SER A 364 -0.77 6.42 -17.05
C SER A 364 -1.29 5.18 -16.31
N SER A 365 -1.40 4.03 -16.99
CA SER A 365 -1.90 2.80 -16.37
C SER A 365 -1.00 2.30 -15.24
N PHE A 366 0.31 2.50 -15.34
CA PHE A 366 1.23 2.13 -14.27
C PHE A 366 1.09 3.06 -13.06
N TYR A 367 1.15 4.38 -13.28
CA TYR A 367 1.09 5.39 -12.22
C TYR A 367 -0.25 5.43 -11.47
N HIS A 368 -1.31 4.87 -12.05
CA HIS A 368 -2.61 4.68 -11.40
C HIS A 368 -2.88 3.23 -10.96
N GLY A 369 -2.07 2.29 -11.46
CA GLY A 369 -2.29 0.85 -11.29
C GLY A 369 -1.54 0.25 -10.11
N VAL A 370 -0.37 0.78 -9.73
CA VAL A 370 0.35 0.32 -8.52
C VAL A 370 0.07 1.24 -7.33
N SER A 371 0.07 0.70 -6.12
CA SER A 371 -0.20 1.46 -4.90
C SER A 371 0.54 0.93 -3.67
N TYR A 372 0.67 1.80 -2.67
CA TYR A 372 0.99 1.44 -1.29
C TYR A 372 -0.15 1.79 -0.35
N ASP A 373 -0.31 0.96 0.68
CA ASP A 373 -1.15 1.23 1.82
C ASP A 373 -0.29 2.03 2.81
N ILE A 374 -0.61 3.30 2.95
CA ILE A 374 0.00 4.23 3.89
C ILE A 374 -1.14 4.79 4.70
N ALA A 375 -1.01 4.85 6.01
CA ALA A 375 -2.08 5.45 6.80
C ALA A 375 -3.43 4.71 6.68
N GLY A 376 -3.40 3.46 6.29
CA GLY A 376 -4.61 2.70 6.01
C GLY A 376 -5.32 3.07 4.70
N MET A 377 -4.71 3.96 3.92
CA MET A 377 -5.21 4.53 2.68
C MET A 377 -4.37 4.03 1.50
N SER A 378 -5.04 3.61 0.42
CA SER A 378 -4.36 3.24 -0.82
C SER A 378 -3.93 4.51 -1.56
N LEU A 379 -2.63 4.62 -1.83
CA LEU A 379 -2.01 5.73 -2.54
C LEU A 379 -1.23 5.21 -3.75
N THR A 380 -1.58 5.71 -4.94
CA THR A 380 -0.82 5.46 -6.18
C THR A 380 0.29 6.50 -6.38
N PRO A 381 1.29 6.25 -7.25
CA PRO A 381 2.25 7.27 -7.64
C PRO A 381 1.61 8.57 -8.13
N ALA A 382 0.56 8.48 -8.96
CA ALA A 382 -0.14 9.65 -9.48
C ALA A 382 -0.87 10.44 -8.38
N GLU A 383 -1.47 9.74 -7.40
CA GLU A 383 -2.13 10.38 -6.26
C GLU A 383 -1.11 11.06 -5.33
N ILE A 384 0.06 10.45 -5.10
CA ILE A 384 1.12 11.05 -4.30
C ILE A 384 1.68 12.31 -4.99
N ASP A 385 1.96 12.22 -6.29
CA ASP A 385 2.45 13.34 -7.10
C ASP A 385 1.44 14.49 -7.10
N HIS A 386 0.26 14.27 -7.69
CA HIS A 386 -0.65 15.35 -8.03
C HIS A 386 -1.57 15.79 -6.89
N ALA A 387 -1.98 14.88 -6.02
CA ALA A 387 -2.99 15.16 -5.00
C ALA A 387 -2.40 15.34 -3.58
N ILE A 388 -1.12 15.00 -3.37
CA ILE A 388 -0.42 15.18 -2.08
C ILE A 388 0.73 16.16 -2.20
N VAL A 389 1.76 15.83 -3.00
CA VAL A 389 2.99 16.62 -3.10
C VAL A 389 2.75 17.96 -3.78
N ARG A 390 2.02 17.93 -4.89
CA ARG A 390 1.64 19.13 -5.67
C ARG A 390 0.29 19.73 -5.27
N ALA A 391 -0.27 19.35 -4.13
CA ALA A 391 -1.62 19.79 -3.74
C ALA A 391 -1.76 21.30 -3.60
N SER A 392 -0.68 21.98 -3.20
CA SER A 392 -0.55 23.44 -3.04
C SER A 392 -0.09 24.15 -4.31
N LEU A 393 0.30 23.40 -5.35
CA LEU A 393 0.76 23.91 -6.65
C LEU A 393 -0.38 23.98 -7.67
N CYS A 394 -0.14 24.65 -8.79
CA CYS A 394 -1.11 24.72 -9.87
C CYS A 394 -1.31 23.31 -10.46
N PRO A 395 -2.56 22.84 -10.57
CA PRO A 395 -2.85 21.62 -11.29
C PRO A 395 -2.49 21.78 -12.77
N LEU A 396 -2.06 20.68 -13.38
CA LEU A 396 -1.82 20.62 -14.82
C LEU A 396 -3.12 21.00 -15.57
N LYS A 397 -3.05 22.05 -16.41
CA LYS A 397 -4.18 22.53 -17.20
C LYS A 397 -4.28 21.76 -18.53
N PRO A 398 -5.45 21.76 -19.21
CA PRO A 398 -5.65 21.07 -20.49
C PRO A 398 -4.54 21.37 -21.52
N PRO A 399 -4.19 20.45 -22.43
CA PRO A 399 -5.03 19.37 -22.97
C PRO A 399 -4.90 18.00 -22.27
N PHE A 400 -4.24 17.93 -21.11
CA PHE A 400 -4.13 16.68 -20.37
C PHE A 400 -5.50 16.29 -19.77
N PRO A 401 -6.01 15.08 -20.06
CA PRO A 401 -7.29 14.63 -19.52
C PRO A 401 -7.26 14.52 -18.00
N ALA A 402 -8.39 14.81 -17.33
CA ALA A 402 -8.49 14.73 -15.87
C ALA A 402 -8.17 13.33 -15.29
N PHE A 403 -8.32 12.26 -16.08
CA PHE A 403 -7.93 10.91 -15.65
C PHE A 403 -6.42 10.68 -15.59
N VAL A 404 -5.61 11.61 -16.13
CA VAL A 404 -4.14 11.59 -16.05
C VAL A 404 -3.66 12.27 -14.76
N VAL A 405 -4.48 13.18 -14.20
CA VAL A 405 -4.12 14.05 -13.07
C VAL A 405 -5.16 13.84 -11.97
N PRO A 406 -4.97 12.85 -11.09
CA PRO A 406 -5.95 12.54 -10.06
C PRO A 406 -6.10 13.73 -9.12
N ARG A 407 -7.34 13.93 -8.66
CA ARG A 407 -7.66 14.84 -7.56
C ARG A 407 -8.46 14.08 -6.54
N PHE A 408 -8.16 14.32 -5.27
CA PHE A 408 -9.02 13.87 -4.19
C PHE A 408 -10.32 14.68 -4.20
N ALA A 409 -11.44 13.99 -4.01
CA ALA A 409 -12.71 14.64 -3.72
C ALA A 409 -12.60 15.45 -2.43
N ASP A 410 -13.46 16.45 -2.26
CA ASP A 410 -13.43 17.35 -1.10
C ASP A 410 -13.60 16.58 0.22
N ASP A 411 -14.33 15.47 0.20
CA ASP A 411 -14.61 14.60 1.35
C ASP A 411 -13.67 13.38 1.46
N ASP A 412 -12.66 13.27 0.59
CA ASP A 412 -11.73 12.15 0.61
C ASP A 412 -10.85 12.22 1.87
N PRO A 413 -10.79 11.17 2.72
CA PRO A 413 -9.96 11.17 3.92
C PRO A 413 -8.46 11.37 3.62
N ARG A 414 -8.01 11.04 2.41
CA ARG A 414 -6.64 11.26 1.95
C ARG A 414 -6.31 12.73 1.77
N SER A 415 -7.30 13.61 1.68
CA SER A 415 -7.08 15.07 1.65
C SER A 415 -6.34 15.59 2.89
N ALA A 416 -6.42 14.88 4.03
CA ALA A 416 -5.62 15.21 5.22
C ALA A 416 -4.10 15.09 4.99
N LEU A 417 -3.67 14.35 3.96
CA LEU A 417 -2.25 14.14 3.64
C LEU A 417 -1.63 15.28 2.83
N LYS A 418 -2.45 16.16 2.22
CA LYS A 418 -2.02 17.27 1.35
C LYS A 418 -0.90 18.09 1.99
N LEU A 419 0.16 18.38 1.22
CA LEU A 419 1.22 19.26 1.67
C LEU A 419 0.74 20.73 1.63
N PRO A 420 0.97 21.52 2.69
CA PRO A 420 0.39 22.85 2.82
C PRO A 420 1.18 23.94 2.06
N THR A 421 2.47 23.70 1.78
CA THR A 421 3.38 24.72 1.24
C THR A 421 3.60 24.49 -0.24
N ALA A 422 3.46 25.53 -1.06
CA ALA A 422 3.82 25.51 -2.47
C ALA A 422 5.35 25.67 -2.63
N ASP A 423 5.98 24.77 -3.37
CA ASP A 423 7.41 24.85 -3.71
C ASP A 423 7.65 24.26 -5.11
N TYR A 424 8.00 25.11 -6.08
CA TYR A 424 8.20 24.70 -7.47
C TYR A 424 9.36 23.71 -7.66
N ARG A 425 10.31 23.63 -6.71
CA ARG A 425 11.43 22.69 -6.79
C ARG A 425 10.95 21.23 -6.69
N LEU A 426 9.74 21.00 -6.17
CA LEU A 426 9.09 19.69 -6.15
C LEU A 426 8.88 19.11 -7.55
N ASP A 427 8.69 19.95 -8.56
CA ASP A 427 8.56 19.56 -9.98
C ASP A 427 9.81 18.84 -10.49
N PHE A 428 10.97 19.18 -9.95
CA PHE A 428 12.25 18.57 -10.28
C PHE A 428 12.61 17.39 -9.36
N ALA A 429 12.12 17.39 -8.12
CA ALA A 429 12.34 16.32 -7.16
C ALA A 429 11.55 15.04 -7.51
N LEU A 430 10.37 15.17 -8.13
CA LEU A 430 9.54 14.05 -8.56
C LEU A 430 10.11 13.40 -9.83
N ASN A 431 10.85 12.31 -9.65
CA ASN A 431 11.49 11.56 -10.73
C ASN A 431 10.64 10.33 -11.10
N CYS A 432 10.02 10.34 -12.27
CA CYS A 432 9.19 9.26 -12.81
C CYS A 432 9.97 8.23 -13.65
N LEU A 433 11.30 8.19 -13.52
CA LEU A 433 12.21 7.26 -14.21
C LEU A 433 12.19 7.32 -15.74
N THR A 434 11.48 8.27 -16.34
CA THR A 434 11.44 8.43 -17.79
C THR A 434 12.75 9.01 -18.30
N LYS A 435 13.05 8.83 -19.59
CA LYS A 435 14.25 9.34 -20.25
C LYS A 435 14.31 10.87 -20.31
N SER A 436 13.20 11.55 -20.03
CA SER A 436 13.15 12.99 -19.85
C SER A 436 13.38 13.47 -18.42
N CYS A 437 13.54 12.56 -17.46
CA CYS A 437 14.09 12.83 -16.14
C CYS A 437 15.60 12.55 -16.13
N VAL A 438 16.30 13.04 -15.12
CA VAL A 438 17.70 12.65 -14.87
C VAL A 438 17.76 11.21 -14.32
N GLN A 439 18.93 10.57 -14.44
CA GLN A 439 19.16 9.23 -13.88
C GLN A 439 19.43 9.26 -12.38
N VAL A 440 19.40 10.42 -11.74
CA VAL A 440 19.70 10.62 -10.32
C VAL A 440 18.43 10.74 -9.50
N ILE A 441 18.38 10.05 -8.36
CA ILE A 441 17.36 10.22 -7.32
C ILE A 441 18.05 10.56 -6.00
N ALA A 442 17.47 11.49 -5.26
CA ALA A 442 17.91 11.83 -3.91
C ALA A 442 17.11 11.06 -2.86
N VAL A 443 17.74 10.78 -1.72
CA VAL A 443 17.04 10.35 -0.50
C VAL A 443 16.81 11.59 0.36
N PHE A 444 15.55 12.00 0.50
CA PHE A 444 15.18 13.24 1.15
C PHE A 444 15.10 13.09 2.67
N ARG A 445 15.54 14.12 3.40
CA ARG A 445 15.44 14.23 4.86
C ARG A 445 14.77 15.54 5.22
N GLY A 446 13.95 15.53 6.27
CA GLY A 446 13.22 16.73 6.69
C GLY A 446 14.14 17.89 7.04
N ASP A 447 15.24 17.61 7.76
CA ASP A 447 16.20 18.63 8.19
C ASP A 447 17.06 19.19 7.05
N ASP A 448 17.29 18.40 5.99
CA ASP A 448 18.12 18.78 4.83
C ASP A 448 17.29 19.17 3.60
N LEU A 449 15.95 19.16 3.69
CA LEU A 449 15.06 19.18 2.53
C LEU A 449 15.35 20.35 1.59
N ASP A 450 15.48 21.55 2.13
CA ASP A 450 15.67 22.77 1.34
C ASP A 450 16.95 22.69 0.49
N ARG A 451 18.08 22.32 1.12
CA ARG A 451 19.36 22.11 0.44
C ARG A 451 19.29 21.00 -0.60
N GLN A 452 18.54 19.92 -0.31
CA GLN A 452 18.37 18.79 -1.23
C GLN A 452 17.50 19.15 -2.43
N LEU A 453 16.48 19.99 -2.25
CA LEU A 453 15.64 20.50 -3.32
C LEU A 453 16.43 21.45 -4.25
N ASP A 454 17.26 22.33 -3.69
CA ASP A 454 18.17 23.16 -4.49
C ASP A 454 19.17 22.32 -5.28
N TYR A 455 19.75 21.31 -4.61
CA TYR A 455 20.70 20.41 -5.27
C TYR A 455 20.05 19.63 -6.42
N ILE A 456 18.87 19.04 -6.23
CA ILE A 456 18.23 18.27 -7.31
C ILE A 456 17.76 19.20 -8.44
N CYS A 457 17.31 20.41 -8.14
CA CYS A 457 16.98 21.41 -9.15
C CYS A 457 18.19 21.75 -10.01
N ARG A 458 19.34 22.00 -9.38
CA ARG A 458 20.61 22.21 -10.08
C ARG A 458 20.99 21.02 -10.96
N VAL A 459 20.96 19.80 -10.44
CA VAL A 459 21.28 18.59 -11.21
C VAL A 459 20.38 18.49 -12.45
N VAL A 460 19.06 18.61 -12.26
CA VAL A 460 18.10 18.52 -13.37
C VAL A 460 18.34 19.61 -14.42
N LEU A 461 18.52 20.86 -14.00
CA LEU A 461 18.72 21.97 -14.93
C LEU A 461 20.08 21.89 -15.62
N SER A 462 21.16 21.59 -14.93
CA SER A 462 22.50 21.46 -15.52
C SER A 462 22.60 20.27 -16.49
N THR A 463 21.84 19.19 -16.26
CA THR A 463 21.84 18.01 -17.15
C THR A 463 20.92 18.19 -18.35
N LEU A 464 19.72 18.73 -18.16
CA LEU A 464 18.69 18.75 -19.20
C LEU A 464 18.59 20.08 -19.95
N MET A 465 18.95 21.21 -19.31
CA MET A 465 18.91 22.49 -19.99
C MET A 465 20.08 22.64 -20.95
N SER A 466 19.82 23.21 -22.13
CA SER A 466 20.86 23.46 -23.13
C SER A 466 20.66 24.79 -23.85
N THR A 467 21.73 25.31 -24.46
CA THR A 467 21.73 26.61 -25.13
C THR A 467 22.26 26.49 -26.56
N ASP A 468 21.68 27.26 -27.48
CA ASP A 468 22.23 27.52 -28.81
C ASP A 468 22.54 29.01 -28.93
N SER A 469 23.79 29.38 -28.66
CA SER A 469 24.21 30.78 -28.66
C SER A 469 24.14 31.42 -30.05
N LYS A 470 24.32 30.65 -31.13
CA LYS A 470 24.25 31.18 -32.51
C LYS A 470 22.83 31.56 -32.88
N ARG A 471 21.85 30.76 -32.44
CA ARG A 471 20.42 31.00 -32.70
C ARG A 471 19.74 31.82 -31.62
N HIS A 472 20.46 32.18 -30.55
CA HIS A 472 19.93 32.83 -29.35
C HIS A 472 18.76 32.05 -28.73
N VAL A 473 18.92 30.73 -28.55
CA VAL A 473 17.86 29.86 -27.99
C VAL A 473 18.28 29.21 -26.68
N ILE A 474 17.39 29.19 -25.69
CA ILE A 474 17.48 28.34 -24.50
C ILE A 474 16.45 27.21 -24.62
N TYR A 475 16.90 25.97 -24.45
CA TYR A 475 16.05 24.78 -24.40
C TYR A 475 15.85 24.34 -22.95
N LEU A 476 14.60 24.40 -22.49
CA LEU A 476 14.18 23.96 -21.15
C LEU A 476 13.63 22.53 -21.18
N PRO A 477 13.70 21.80 -20.05
CA PRO A 477 12.95 20.56 -19.88
C PRO A 477 11.45 20.76 -20.10
N ARG A 478 10.76 19.75 -20.64
CA ARG A 478 9.32 19.83 -20.95
C ARG A 478 8.47 20.15 -19.71
N ILE A 479 8.91 19.73 -18.53
CA ILE A 479 8.22 19.96 -17.26
C ILE A 479 8.00 21.46 -17.00
N CYS A 480 8.93 22.32 -17.45
CA CYS A 480 8.84 23.76 -17.32
C CYS A 480 7.73 24.39 -18.19
N GLU A 481 7.28 23.70 -19.25
CA GLU A 481 6.12 24.12 -20.05
C GLU A 481 4.82 23.72 -19.36
N TRP A 482 4.75 22.47 -18.92
CA TRP A 482 3.57 21.87 -18.30
C TRP A 482 3.19 22.57 -17.00
N TYR A 483 4.19 22.89 -16.18
CA TYR A 483 4.03 23.52 -14.88
C TYR A 483 4.51 24.96 -14.85
N HIS A 484 4.45 25.66 -16.00
CA HIS A 484 4.93 27.04 -16.12
C HIS A 484 4.33 28.01 -15.08
N VAL A 485 3.15 27.72 -14.51
CA VAL A 485 2.46 28.54 -13.49
C VAL A 485 3.09 28.38 -12.10
N ASP A 486 3.78 27.27 -11.84
CA ASP A 486 4.36 26.98 -10.52
C ASP A 486 5.65 27.77 -10.27
N PHE A 487 6.37 28.11 -11.34
CA PHE A 487 7.64 28.84 -11.23
C PHE A 487 7.40 30.30 -10.83
N PRO A 488 8.12 30.81 -9.82
CA PRO A 488 7.98 32.18 -9.38
C PRO A 488 8.54 33.15 -10.42
N GLY A 489 7.86 34.28 -10.55
CA GLY A 489 8.06 35.28 -11.58
C GLY A 489 6.73 35.82 -12.07
N ASP A 490 6.75 36.92 -12.82
CA ASP A 490 5.58 37.31 -13.59
C ASP A 490 5.33 36.28 -14.72
N ASP A 491 4.20 36.38 -15.42
CA ASP A 491 3.89 35.44 -16.52
C ASP A 491 4.84 35.56 -17.72
N GLN A 492 5.83 36.46 -17.65
CA GLN A 492 6.89 36.54 -18.63
C GLN A 492 7.84 35.35 -18.47
N VAL A 493 7.97 34.59 -19.56
CA VAL A 493 8.87 33.43 -19.65
C VAL A 493 10.31 33.79 -19.25
N LEU A 494 10.72 35.04 -19.49
CA LEU A 494 12.05 35.54 -19.12
C LEU A 494 12.28 35.52 -17.60
N SER A 495 11.32 36.00 -16.79
CA SER A 495 11.43 36.01 -15.33
C SER A 495 11.58 34.58 -14.78
N LYS A 496 10.81 33.64 -15.33
CA LYS A 496 10.88 32.23 -14.97
C LYS A 496 12.25 31.64 -15.29
N VAL A 497 12.82 31.94 -16.47
CA VAL A 497 14.17 31.49 -16.82
C VAL A 497 15.23 32.13 -15.93
N THR A 498 15.09 33.40 -15.55
CA THR A 498 16.00 34.05 -14.60
C THR A 498 15.98 33.35 -13.24
N THR A 499 14.81 32.99 -12.73
CA THR A 499 14.68 32.17 -11.50
C THR A 499 15.40 30.84 -11.66
N LEU A 500 15.14 30.09 -12.74
CA LEU A 500 15.79 28.80 -12.97
C LEU A 500 17.32 28.93 -13.11
N ALA A 501 17.80 29.99 -13.74
CA ALA A 501 19.23 30.26 -13.92
C ALA A 501 19.97 30.56 -12.60
N SER A 502 19.26 30.87 -11.51
CA SER A 502 19.86 31.03 -10.18
C SER A 502 20.36 29.71 -9.58
N HIS A 503 19.81 28.58 -10.02
CA HIS A 503 20.24 27.24 -9.57
C HIS A 503 21.47 26.70 -10.30
N LEU A 504 21.77 27.25 -11.48
CA LEU A 504 22.86 26.80 -12.33
C LEU A 504 24.22 27.26 -11.83
N ASP A 505 25.26 26.60 -12.30
CA ASP A 505 26.66 26.99 -12.12
C ASP A 505 27.49 26.72 -13.40
N GLY A 506 28.79 27.01 -13.34
CA GLY A 506 29.73 26.66 -14.40
C GLY A 506 29.48 27.33 -15.76
N ASP A 507 29.80 26.60 -16.84
CA ASP A 507 29.68 27.08 -18.22
C ASP A 507 28.24 27.31 -18.65
N ILE A 508 27.32 26.42 -18.24
CA ILE A 508 25.91 26.53 -18.61
C ILE A 508 25.29 27.81 -18.04
N LYS A 509 25.61 28.16 -16.79
CA LYS A 509 25.17 29.43 -16.20
C LYS A 509 25.68 30.62 -17.00
N ARG A 510 26.98 30.65 -17.32
CA ARG A 510 27.57 31.75 -18.11
C ARG A 510 26.90 31.90 -19.48
N ALA A 511 26.64 30.78 -20.16
CA ALA A 511 25.96 30.79 -21.46
C ALA A 511 24.53 31.35 -21.35
N VAL A 512 23.80 30.96 -20.31
CA VAL A 512 22.43 31.41 -20.06
C VAL A 512 22.40 32.88 -19.69
N ASP A 513 23.25 33.33 -18.78
CA ASP A 513 23.34 34.73 -18.37
C ASP A 513 23.71 35.64 -19.57
N ALA A 514 24.61 35.17 -20.45
CA ALA A 514 24.95 35.88 -21.69
C ALA A 514 23.75 36.01 -22.64
N LEU A 515 22.92 34.96 -22.76
CA LEU A 515 21.70 35.00 -23.54
C LEU A 515 20.62 35.90 -22.90
N LEU A 516 20.48 35.86 -21.58
CA LEU A 516 19.54 36.68 -20.81
C LEU A 516 19.87 38.18 -20.90
N SER A 517 21.14 38.55 -21.07
CA SER A 517 21.54 39.95 -21.30
C SER A 517 21.06 40.54 -22.64
N HIS A 518 20.56 39.71 -23.56
CA HIS A 518 20.04 40.13 -24.87
C HIS A 518 18.59 39.65 -25.10
N PRO A 519 17.63 40.09 -24.25
CA PRO A 519 16.29 39.48 -24.20
C PRO A 519 15.48 39.65 -25.50
N THR A 520 15.75 40.70 -26.28
CA THR A 520 15.04 40.97 -27.55
C THR A 520 15.30 39.94 -28.65
N LYS A 521 16.42 39.21 -28.57
CA LYS A 521 16.79 38.15 -29.54
C LYS A 521 16.55 36.74 -28.99
N LEU A 522 16.23 36.62 -27.70
CA LEU A 522 16.15 35.36 -27.00
C LEU A 522 14.85 34.61 -27.34
N SER A 523 15.00 33.35 -27.75
CA SER A 523 13.89 32.42 -27.93
C SER A 523 13.98 31.29 -26.91
N ILE A 524 12.86 30.95 -26.27
CA ILE A 524 12.77 29.84 -25.32
C ILE A 524 12.01 28.69 -25.96
N LYS A 525 12.58 27.50 -25.91
CA LYS A 525 11.99 26.27 -26.47
C LYS A 525 12.00 25.16 -25.44
N TYR A 526 11.16 24.15 -25.63
CA TYR A 526 11.04 23.02 -24.72
C TYR A 526 11.47 21.71 -25.39
N LEU A 527 12.26 20.91 -24.68
CA LEU A 527 12.71 19.60 -25.13
C LEU A 527 11.54 18.64 -25.36
N LYS A 528 11.67 17.71 -26.29
CA LYS A 528 10.66 16.65 -26.47
C LYS A 528 10.65 15.73 -25.25
N TYR A 529 9.45 15.27 -24.85
CA TYR A 529 9.30 14.33 -23.75
C TYR A 529 9.36 12.88 -24.26
N ASP A 530 10.29 12.11 -23.72
CA ASP A 530 10.46 10.69 -23.98
C ASP A 530 9.86 9.89 -22.82
N TYR A 531 8.74 9.21 -23.09
CA TYR A 531 8.02 8.38 -22.13
C TYR A 531 8.70 7.02 -21.87
N GLY A 532 9.76 6.68 -22.61
CA GLY A 532 10.58 5.51 -22.31
C GLY A 532 11.28 5.65 -20.97
N TYR A 533 11.67 4.54 -20.35
CA TYR A 533 12.30 4.53 -19.03
C TYR A 533 13.83 4.39 -19.13
N HIS A 534 14.53 4.87 -18.11
CA HIS A 534 15.95 4.61 -17.94
C HIS A 534 16.20 3.15 -17.57
N ASN A 535 17.31 2.60 -18.06
CA ASN A 535 17.74 1.24 -17.70
C ASN A 535 18.47 1.21 -16.33
N THR A 536 19.09 2.32 -15.95
CA THR A 536 19.87 2.47 -14.72
C THR A 536 19.50 3.78 -14.05
N ILE A 537 19.39 3.74 -12.72
CA ILE A 537 19.14 4.89 -11.85
C ILE A 537 20.23 4.88 -10.76
N TYR A 538 20.72 6.07 -10.43
CA TYR A 538 21.79 6.31 -9.47
C TYR A 538 21.26 7.09 -8.27
N LEU A 539 21.91 6.90 -7.13
CA LEU A 539 21.69 7.72 -5.95
C LEU A 539 22.59 8.96 -6.03
N THR A 540 22.10 10.11 -5.55
CA THR A 540 22.94 11.31 -5.38
C THR A 540 24.22 11.00 -4.60
N GLY A 541 25.39 11.28 -5.21
CA GLY A 541 26.71 11.04 -4.61
C GLY A 541 27.39 9.73 -5.01
N ASP A 542 26.73 8.86 -5.78
CA ASP A 542 27.31 7.64 -6.38
C ASP A 542 27.82 7.86 -7.83
N GLU A 543 27.73 9.10 -8.34
CA GLU A 543 28.13 9.49 -9.71
C GLU A 543 29.64 9.71 -9.88
#